data_AF-A0A9D7K9I0-F1
#
_entry.id   AF-A0A9D7K9I0-F1
#
_cell.length_a   1.000
_cell.length_b   1.000
_cell.length_c   1.000
_cell.angle_alpha   90.00
_cell.angle_beta   90.00
_cell.angle_gamma   90.00
#
_symmetry.space_group_name_H-M   'P 1'
#
loop_
_entity.id
_entity.type
_entity.pdbx_description
1 polymer ?
#
loop_
_entity_poly.entity_id
_entity_poly.type
_entity_poly.pdbx_seq_one_letter_code
_entity_poly.pdbx_strand_id
1 'polypeptide(L)'
;MYVKRNSRKGLVFTQEDISINSTGTYVSELKAPLETYNHFNIEGLWYEDESDTYLIVISTREGIKVRLKDSRTWVSYLFGENDDSFYSEKGHFYVFQNGILRYFHNDGINRMTFNKISESFDGY
;
A
#
# COMPACT_ATOMS: atom_id res chain seq x y z
N MET A 1 47.89 15.08 -2.27
CA MET A 1 47.02 15.86 -3.19
C MET A 1 45.92 16.53 -2.36
N TYR A 2 45.55 17.77 -2.71
CA TYR A 2 44.88 18.74 -1.85
C TYR A 2 43.36 18.55 -1.66
N VAL A 3 42.91 19.14 -0.55
CA VAL A 3 41.57 19.32 0.07
C VAL A 3 40.56 20.09 -0.81
N LYS A 4 39.25 19.74 -0.82
CA LYS A 4 38.12 20.64 -0.45
C LYS A 4 36.71 20.02 -0.56
N ARG A 5 35.82 20.63 0.22
CA ARG A 5 34.43 20.29 0.59
C ARG A 5 33.38 20.67 -0.47
N ASN A 6 32.22 20.01 -0.33
CA ASN A 6 30.84 20.48 -0.52
C ASN A 6 30.31 20.96 -1.90
N SER A 7 29.14 20.39 -2.21
CA SER A 7 27.94 21.00 -2.80
C SER A 7 27.75 21.09 -4.33
N ARG A 8 26.57 20.58 -4.72
CA ARG A 8 25.66 20.94 -5.83
C ARG A 8 25.85 20.28 -7.21
N LYS A 9 24.80 19.49 -7.53
CA LYS A 9 24.02 19.40 -8.79
C LYS A 9 24.77 19.08 -10.10
N GLY A 10 24.31 18.04 -10.78
CA GLY A 10 24.48 17.88 -12.23
C GLY A 10 23.93 16.55 -12.75
N LEU A 11 22.67 16.55 -13.21
CA LEU A 11 22.09 15.48 -14.02
C LEU A 11 22.70 15.54 -15.43
N VAL A 12 23.15 14.40 -15.96
CA VAL A 12 23.49 14.21 -17.37
C VAL A 12 22.47 13.24 -17.95
N PHE A 13 21.66 13.70 -18.91
CA PHE A 13 20.80 12.87 -19.76
C PHE A 13 21.38 12.87 -21.17
N THR A 14 21.52 11.69 -21.77
CA THR A 14 21.72 11.53 -23.22
C THR A 14 20.44 11.02 -23.87
N GLN A 15 20.23 11.49 -25.08
CA GLN A 15 18.97 11.76 -25.76
C GLN A 15 18.93 10.93 -27.04
N GLU A 16 18.03 9.96 -27.18
CA GLU A 16 17.57 9.41 -28.47
C GLU A 16 16.18 8.80 -28.31
N ASP A 17 15.14 9.62 -28.54
CA ASP A 17 13.95 9.31 -29.36
C ASP A 17 12.95 10.48 -29.28
N ILE A 18 13.03 11.39 -30.25
CA ILE A 18 12.13 12.54 -30.40
C ILE A 18 11.47 12.43 -31.77
N SER A 19 10.15 12.16 -31.79
CA SER A 19 9.31 12.55 -32.92
C SER A 19 8.61 13.86 -32.56
N ILE A 20 8.79 14.86 -33.42
CA ILE A 20 8.48 16.27 -33.16
C ILE A 20 7.09 16.58 -33.72
N ASN A 21 6.11 16.84 -32.85
CA ASN A 21 4.90 17.58 -33.21
C ASN A 21 4.97 18.96 -32.55
N SER A 22 5.07 19.98 -33.40
CA SER A 22 5.28 21.38 -33.05
C SER A 22 4.02 22.04 -32.48
N THR A 23 3.88 22.06 -31.16
CA THR A 23 3.18 23.13 -30.42
C THR A 23 3.55 23.00 -28.95
N GLY A 24 4.26 24.00 -28.43
CA GLY A 24 4.92 23.94 -27.13
C GLY A 24 3.97 23.78 -25.94
N THR A 25 4.33 22.85 -25.06
CA THR A 25 4.11 22.92 -23.61
C THR A 25 5.15 21.99 -22.98
N TYR A 26 6.05 22.53 -22.17
CA TYR A 26 6.99 21.72 -21.39
C TYR A 26 6.23 21.11 -20.21
N VAL A 27 6.02 19.80 -20.21
CA VAL A 27 5.60 19.06 -19.03
C VAL A 27 6.76 18.18 -18.61
N SER A 28 7.40 18.58 -17.52
CA SER A 28 8.44 17.82 -16.83
C SER A 28 7.79 16.68 -16.06
N GLU A 29 7.52 15.54 -16.68
CA GLU A 29 7.11 14.34 -15.95
C GLU A 29 8.26 13.34 -15.87
N LEU A 30 8.81 13.25 -14.66
CA LEU A 30 9.79 12.26 -14.26
C LEU A 30 9.25 10.85 -14.47
N LYS A 31 10.13 9.99 -15.00
CA LYS A 31 10.20 8.53 -14.80
C LYS A 31 9.26 7.97 -13.72
N ALA A 32 8.17 7.36 -14.16
CA ALA A 32 7.92 5.92 -14.13
C ALA A 32 6.46 5.71 -14.58
N PRO A 33 6.12 4.64 -15.33
CA PRO A 33 4.79 4.10 -15.15
C PRO A 33 4.77 3.64 -13.69
N LEU A 34 4.15 4.43 -12.81
CA LEU A 34 3.62 3.90 -11.57
C LEU A 34 2.66 2.82 -12.02
N GLU A 35 3.12 1.57 -12.02
CA GLU A 35 2.23 0.43 -12.01
C GLU A 35 1.21 0.77 -10.94
N THR A 36 -0.01 1.00 -11.40
CA THR A 36 -1.13 1.31 -10.53
C THR A 36 -1.40 0.01 -9.81
N TYR A 37 -0.64 -0.24 -8.75
CA TYR A 37 -0.86 -1.37 -7.85
C TYR A 37 -2.34 -1.33 -7.52
N ASN A 38 -2.97 -2.48 -7.69
CA ASN A 38 -4.41 -2.65 -7.67
C ASN A 38 -4.94 -2.57 -6.21
N HIS A 39 -4.60 -1.49 -5.51
CA HIS A 39 -4.99 -1.16 -4.14
C HIS A 39 -6.51 -1.13 -3.95
N PHE A 40 -7.26 -0.99 -5.05
CA PHE A 40 -8.71 -1.04 -5.04
C PHE A 40 -9.26 -2.38 -4.52
N ASN A 41 -8.52 -3.49 -4.60
CA ASN A 41 -9.07 -4.80 -4.23
C ASN A 41 -9.01 -5.11 -2.72
N ILE A 42 -8.17 -4.43 -1.93
CA ILE A 42 -8.07 -4.74 -0.49
C ILE A 42 -9.11 -4.00 0.36
N GLU A 43 -9.62 -2.86 -0.15
CA GLU A 43 -10.61 -2.06 0.56
C GLU A 43 -11.96 -2.78 0.65
N GLY A 44 -12.63 -2.68 1.80
CA GLY A 44 -13.97 -3.21 1.96
C GLY A 44 -14.25 -3.81 3.33
N LEU A 45 -15.32 -4.60 3.37
CA LEU A 45 -15.75 -5.36 4.55
C LEU A 45 -15.27 -6.81 4.42
N TRP A 46 -14.67 -7.30 5.49
CA TRP A 46 -14.01 -8.58 5.60
C TRP A 46 -14.60 -9.38 6.76
N TYR A 47 -14.76 -10.69 6.59
CA TYR A 47 -15.37 -11.58 7.56
C TYR A 47 -14.50 -12.81 7.82
N GLU A 48 -14.39 -13.20 9.09
CA GLU A 48 -13.80 -14.45 9.52
C GLU A 48 -14.81 -15.27 10.34
N ASP A 49 -14.95 -16.53 9.94
CA ASP A 49 -16.03 -17.42 10.37
C ASP A 49 -15.80 -17.99 11.77
N GLU A 50 -14.56 -18.39 12.11
CA GLU A 50 -14.26 -19.10 13.36
C GLU A 50 -14.49 -18.24 14.61
N SER A 51 -14.25 -16.93 14.50
CA SER A 51 -14.38 -15.95 15.57
C SER A 51 -15.57 -15.00 15.40
N ASP A 52 -16.35 -15.16 14.33
CA ASP A 52 -17.45 -14.27 13.92
C ASP A 52 -17.01 -12.79 13.89
N THR A 53 -15.83 -12.54 13.31
CA THR A 53 -15.20 -11.20 13.33
C THR A 53 -15.37 -10.48 11.99
N TYR A 54 -15.81 -9.22 12.07
CA TYR A 54 -15.91 -8.31 10.94
C TYR A 54 -14.84 -7.21 11.00
N LEU A 55 -14.11 -7.05 9.90
CA LEU A 55 -13.13 -5.98 9.72
C LEU A 55 -13.52 -5.05 8.58
N ILE A 56 -13.24 -3.77 8.78
CA ILE A 56 -13.29 -2.77 7.72
C ILE A 56 -11.86 -2.38 7.42
N VAL A 57 -11.49 -2.48 6.14
CA VAL A 57 -10.17 -2.19 5.63
C VAL A 57 -10.26 -1.06 4.63
N ILE A 58 -9.39 -0.06 4.78
CA ILE A 58 -9.23 1.03 3.82
C ILE A 58 -7.74 1.13 3.43
N SER A 59 -7.50 1.46 2.17
CA SER A 59 -6.16 1.69 1.64
C SER A 59 -5.74 3.13 1.91
N THR A 60 -4.45 3.32 2.08
CA THR A 60 -3.83 4.62 2.28
C THR A 60 -2.54 4.69 1.48
N ARG A 61 -1.96 5.89 1.37
CA ARG A 61 -0.66 6.06 0.70
C ARG A 61 0.46 5.20 1.29
N GLU A 62 0.39 4.90 2.58
CA GLU A 62 1.49 4.26 3.33
C GLU A 62 1.22 2.79 3.67
N GLY A 63 0.03 2.28 3.33
CA GLY A 63 -0.40 0.91 3.63
C GLY A 63 -1.90 0.84 3.80
N ILE A 64 -2.40 0.19 4.85
CA ILE A 64 -3.83 0.08 5.15
C ILE A 64 -4.16 0.62 6.54
N LYS A 65 -5.43 0.97 6.73
CA LYS A 65 -6.02 1.08 8.07
C LYS A 65 -7.09 0.02 8.23
N VAL A 66 -7.09 -0.60 9.39
CA VAL A 66 -8.03 -1.66 9.75
C VAL A 66 -8.75 -1.29 11.03
N ARG A 67 -10.03 -1.56 11.09
CA ARG A 67 -10.81 -1.53 12.34
C ARG A 67 -11.76 -2.70 12.41
N LEU A 68 -12.10 -3.12 13.62
CA LEU A 68 -13.27 -3.97 13.84
C LEU A 68 -14.54 -3.17 13.48
N LYS A 69 -15.54 -3.85 12.90
CA LYS A 69 -16.81 -3.22 12.50
C LYS A 69 -17.46 -2.44 13.64
N ASP A 70 -17.48 -3.03 14.83
CA ASP A 70 -18.09 -2.45 16.03
C ASP A 70 -17.14 -1.56 16.84
N SER A 71 -15.90 -1.39 16.38
CA SER A 71 -14.91 -0.50 16.99
C SER A 71 -14.84 0.83 16.26
N ARG A 72 -14.56 1.89 17.03
CA ARG A 72 -14.23 3.23 16.51
C ARG A 72 -12.73 3.42 16.30
N THR A 73 -11.92 2.47 16.72
CA THR A 73 -10.46 2.58 16.70
C THR A 73 -9.91 2.01 15.41
N TRP A 74 -9.22 2.86 14.65
CA TRP A 74 -8.43 2.45 13.51
C TRP A 74 -7.01 2.10 13.95
N VAL A 75 -6.46 1.04 13.38
CA VAL A 75 -5.06 0.64 13.50
C VAL A 75 -4.42 0.75 12.12
N SER A 76 -3.31 1.48 12.05
CA SER A 76 -2.53 1.62 10.82
C SER A 76 -1.56 0.45 10.67
N TYR A 77 -1.44 -0.04 9.45
CA TYR A 77 -0.45 -1.03 9.04
C TYR A 77 0.27 -0.52 7.80
N LEU A 78 1.59 -0.37 7.88
CA LEU A 78 2.43 0.18 6.82
C LEU A 78 2.85 -0.91 5.84
N PHE A 79 3.10 -0.55 4.58
CA PHE A 79 3.67 -1.47 3.60
C PHE A 79 4.95 -2.12 4.14
N GLY A 80 5.02 -3.45 4.01
CA GLY A 80 6.19 -4.24 4.31
C GLY A 80 7.22 -4.21 3.19
N GLU A 81 8.27 -5.02 3.34
CA GLU A 81 9.26 -5.25 2.27
C GLU A 81 8.65 -5.97 1.06
N ASN A 82 7.53 -6.68 1.26
CA ASN A 82 6.73 -7.29 0.20
C ASN A 82 5.43 -6.50 0.04
N ASP A 83 5.01 -6.26 -1.20
CA ASP A 83 3.85 -5.42 -1.53
C ASP A 83 2.51 -5.95 -1.00
N ASP A 84 2.46 -7.23 -0.62
CA ASP A 84 1.28 -7.91 -0.09
C ASP A 84 1.21 -7.91 1.46
N SER A 85 2.23 -7.40 2.14
CA SER A 85 2.32 -7.44 3.61
C SER A 85 2.18 -6.06 4.24
N PHE A 86 1.48 -5.98 5.36
CA PHE A 86 1.19 -4.73 6.08
C PHE A 86 1.49 -4.86 7.57
N TYR A 87 2.37 -4.01 8.12
CA TYR A 87 2.89 -4.13 9.48
C TYR A 87 2.43 -3.01 10.40
N SER A 88 1.94 -3.37 11.59
CA SER A 88 1.67 -2.41 12.66
C SER A 88 2.94 -2.07 13.46
N GLU A 89 2.90 -0.96 14.20
CA GLU A 89 3.97 -0.57 15.13
C GLU A 89 4.28 -1.62 16.21
N LYS A 90 3.30 -2.50 16.52
CA LYS A 90 3.43 -3.56 17.54
C LYS A 90 3.96 -4.88 16.98
N GLY A 91 4.29 -4.91 15.69
CA GLY A 91 4.82 -6.10 15.00
C GLY A 91 3.76 -7.12 14.56
N HIS A 92 2.47 -6.88 14.83
CA HIS A 92 1.40 -7.64 14.17
C HIS A 92 1.30 -7.23 12.70
N PHE A 93 0.89 -8.14 11.83
CA PHE A 93 0.83 -7.86 10.41
C PHE A 93 -0.29 -8.57 9.69
N TYR A 94 -0.68 -8.01 8.55
CA TYR A 94 -1.58 -8.63 7.59
C TYR A 94 -0.82 -9.06 6.35
N VAL A 95 -1.29 -10.12 5.70
CA VAL A 95 -0.85 -10.52 4.35
C VAL A 95 -2.10 -10.67 3.46
N PHE A 96 -2.12 -9.99 2.32
CA PHE A 96 -3.20 -10.08 1.35
C PHE A 96 -2.74 -10.85 0.11
N GLN A 97 -3.27 -12.05 -0.08
CA GLN A 97 -2.90 -12.92 -1.20
C GLN A 97 -4.10 -13.70 -1.70
N ASN A 98 -4.27 -13.75 -3.02
CA ASN A 98 -5.34 -14.52 -3.68
C ASN A 98 -6.75 -14.17 -3.16
N GLY A 99 -7.01 -12.89 -2.87
CA GLY A 99 -8.32 -12.45 -2.36
C GLY A 99 -8.55 -12.75 -0.88
N ILE A 100 -7.56 -13.29 -0.17
CA ILE A 100 -7.64 -13.66 1.25
C ILE A 100 -6.74 -12.73 2.06
N LEU A 101 -7.28 -12.21 3.17
CA LEU A 101 -6.55 -11.38 4.10
C LEU A 101 -6.25 -12.19 5.38
N ARG A 102 -4.98 -12.41 5.70
CA ARG A 102 -4.56 -13.18 6.89
C ARG A 102 -3.94 -12.27 7.93
N TYR A 103 -4.34 -12.45 9.19
CA TYR A 103 -3.79 -11.73 10.32
C TYR A 103 -2.79 -12.59 11.08
N PHE A 104 -1.57 -12.07 11.24
CA PHE A 104 -0.52 -12.70 12.00
C PHE A 104 -0.23 -11.87 13.25
N HIS A 105 -0.14 -12.57 14.37
CA HIS A 105 0.36 -11.98 15.60
C HIS A 105 1.88 -11.75 15.49
N ASN A 106 2.47 -11.01 16.43
CA ASN A 106 3.89 -10.63 16.35
C ASN A 106 4.87 -11.80 16.58
N ASP A 107 4.33 -12.99 16.89
CA ASP A 107 5.02 -14.27 16.95
C ASP A 107 5.09 -14.97 15.57
N GLY A 108 4.49 -14.37 14.53
CA GLY A 108 4.41 -14.94 13.18
C GLY A 108 3.35 -16.03 13.03
N ILE A 109 2.52 -16.29 14.03
CA ILE A 109 1.44 -17.27 13.97
C ILE A 109 0.21 -16.62 13.34
N ASN A 110 -0.34 -17.26 12.31
CA ASN A 110 -1.63 -16.87 11.75
C ASN A 110 -2.74 -17.10 12.79
N ARG A 111 -3.49 -16.05 13.12
CA ARG A 111 -4.58 -16.11 14.09
C ARG A 111 -5.96 -16.05 13.45
N MET A 112 -6.10 -15.39 12.31
CA MET A 112 -7.40 -15.16 11.67
C MET A 112 -7.23 -15.09 10.15
N THR A 113 -8.19 -15.67 9.42
CA THR A 113 -8.22 -15.66 7.95
C THR A 113 -9.55 -15.09 7.46
N PHE A 114 -9.49 -13.92 6.84
CA PHE A 114 -10.67 -13.18 6.41
C PHE A 114 -10.95 -13.36 4.93
N ASN A 115 -12.24 -13.47 4.61
CA ASN A 115 -12.78 -13.41 3.26
C ASN A 115 -13.47 -12.08 3.03
N LYS A 116 -13.30 -11.50 1.85
CA LYS A 116 -13.97 -10.27 1.48
C LYS A 116 -15.46 -10.54 1.26
N ILE A 117 -16.32 -9.72 1.84
CA ILE A 117 -17.78 -9.86 1.73
C ILE A 117 -18.47 -8.66 1.10
N SER A 118 -17.81 -7.51 1.02
CA SER A 118 -18.30 -6.33 0.30
C SER A 118 -17.17 -5.40 -0.10
N GLU A 119 -17.30 -4.78 -1.28
CA GLU A 119 -16.43 -3.69 -1.77
C GLU A 119 -16.69 -2.37 -1.01
N SER A 120 -17.92 -2.16 -0.55
CA SER A 120 -18.32 -0.95 0.16
C SER A 120 -18.59 -1.22 1.64
N PHE A 121 -18.31 -0.22 2.47
CA PHE A 121 -18.76 -0.15 3.87
C PHE A 121 -19.94 0.81 4.07
N ASP A 122 -20.38 1.51 3.01
CA ASP A 122 -21.57 2.36 3.00
C ASP A 122 -22.82 1.49 2.78
N GLY A 123 -23.46 1.04 3.86
CA GLY A 123 -24.69 0.25 3.76
C GLY A 123 -25.20 -0.45 5.02
N TYR A 124 -24.55 -0.26 6.17
CA TYR A 124 -24.99 -0.81 7.47
C TYR A 124 -24.92 0.24 8.57
#